data_AF-A0A955LG11-F1
#
_entry.id   AF-A0A955LG11-F1
#
_cell.length_a   1.000
_cell.length_b   1.000
_cell.length_c   1.000
_cell.angle_alpha   90.00
_cell.angle_beta   90.00
_cell.angle_gamma   90.00
#
_symmetry.space_group_name_H-M   'P 1'
#
loop_
_entity.id
_entity.type
_entity.pdbx_description
1 polymer ?
#
loop_
_entity_poly.entity_id
_entity_poly.type
_entity_poly.pdbx_seq_one_letter_code
_entity_poly.pdbx_strand_id
1 'polypeptide(L)'
;MSNTREKLRLKEDHSPTLEIEPSPPQETPRSPEQLRLERLRHACQRIEQEAAQVLREKYPSSEFPFHNLEHSRQVADDAEDILRLIQEIDPALVSDEDIIFVRAEAMRHDIPQDRRQHDEHHDYSPITGSITRLRGFSPNFIDKEAPIGDPRIGNEQRAAVLLLEEMAQSPDAEIFDQFDRFDVHMDIGSTYPDVFLNSLPDSIASEHLRGQTVFTMTQPYAREAGVRGIALAFADLKGPGGRITNQERPHDRAFKAGNDEYRELYKGHTLQIKEILDKDIKIESISNIDKHRLVKSMLSWKRTQEGFYLGQQHDFEQILELNPAINDSERADEIKDALRKRYDGFQTIAAGLRQEYLSLTEDIGFVTEGGEPLLDLIAEEERECIIISANISTFYEKENENTLTSEEQTEMTRLHDAYEGKLQLLEGHKLAFDQKLATLSPANFMKVVRAMGYE
;
A
#
# COMPACT_ATOMS: atom_id res chain seq x y z
N MET A 1 68.07 19.18 -13.86
CA MET A 1 69.14 18.44 -14.57
C MET A 1 70.26 18.12 -13.60
N SER A 2 70.74 16.87 -13.63
CA SER A 2 72.00 16.34 -13.05
C SER A 2 72.09 16.28 -11.51
N ASN A 3 71.95 15.13 -10.86
CA ASN A 3 72.83 13.93 -10.77
C ASN A 3 73.65 13.95 -9.46
N THR A 4 73.27 13.16 -8.46
CA THR A 4 73.74 11.79 -8.08
C THR A 4 75.02 11.73 -7.25
N ARG A 5 74.96 10.84 -6.23
CA ARG A 5 76.05 10.10 -5.53
C ARG A 5 76.83 10.88 -4.45
N GLU A 6 77.26 10.30 -3.32
CA GLU A 6 77.17 8.93 -2.80
C GLU A 6 77.45 8.90 -1.28
N LYS A 7 76.68 8.06 -0.59
CA LYS A 7 77.01 7.18 0.55
C LYS A 7 78.10 7.59 1.55
N LEU A 8 77.70 7.61 2.83
CA LEU A 8 78.47 6.98 3.91
C LEU A 8 77.51 6.28 4.87
N ARG A 9 77.68 4.96 4.97
CA ARG A 9 76.94 4.00 5.81
C ARG A 9 77.29 4.20 7.28
N LEU A 10 76.28 4.37 8.12
CA LEU A 10 76.35 4.04 9.55
C LEU A 10 75.61 2.73 9.77
N LYS A 11 76.29 1.78 10.41
CA LYS A 11 75.75 0.48 10.81
C LYS A 11 74.75 0.70 11.94
N GLU A 12 73.48 0.44 11.68
CA GLU A 12 72.48 0.30 12.73
C GLU A 12 72.44 -1.16 13.20
N ASP A 13 72.35 -1.27 14.52
CA ASP A 13 72.40 -2.47 15.32
C ASP A 13 71.03 -3.18 15.23
N HIS A 14 70.95 -4.28 14.50
CA HIS A 14 69.74 -5.11 14.45
C HIS A 14 69.66 -5.98 15.71
N SER A 15 69.09 -5.42 16.77
CA SER A 15 68.48 -6.23 17.83
C SER A 15 67.22 -6.89 17.25
N PRO A 16 67.07 -8.23 17.36
CA PRO A 16 65.85 -8.90 16.93
C PRO A 16 64.72 -8.52 17.88
N THR A 17 63.84 -7.62 17.46
CA THR A 17 62.53 -7.45 18.07
C THR A 17 61.77 -8.75 17.81
N LEU A 18 61.59 -9.57 18.85
CA LEU A 18 60.62 -10.66 18.84
C LEU A 18 59.24 -10.03 18.60
N GLU A 19 58.77 -10.09 17.36
CA GLU A 19 57.37 -9.89 17.02
C GLU A 19 56.59 -11.03 17.71
N ILE A 20 56.06 -10.73 18.90
CA ILE A 20 55.06 -11.56 19.55
C ILE A 20 53.81 -11.41 18.68
N GLU A 21 53.49 -12.44 17.89
CA GLU A 21 52.19 -12.54 17.23
C GLU A 21 51.11 -12.30 18.29
N PRO A 22 50.22 -11.31 18.13
CA PRO A 22 49.12 -11.13 19.05
C PRO A 22 48.33 -12.44 19.05
N SER A 23 48.20 -13.04 20.23
CA SER A 23 47.38 -14.24 20.39
C SER A 23 46.01 -13.97 19.79
N PRO A 24 45.44 -14.92 19.02
CA PRO A 24 44.11 -14.73 18.45
C PRO A 24 43.16 -14.32 19.59
N PRO A 25 42.32 -13.29 19.39
CA PRO A 25 41.46 -12.80 20.45
C PRO A 25 40.69 -13.99 21.01
N GLN A 26 40.87 -14.24 22.32
CA GLN A 26 40.10 -15.26 23.01
C GLN A 26 38.63 -14.88 22.86
N GLU A 27 37.87 -15.66 22.08
CA GLU A 27 36.44 -15.49 21.96
C GLU A 27 35.82 -15.62 23.35
N THR A 28 35.27 -14.52 23.85
CA THR A 28 34.51 -14.51 25.10
C THR A 28 33.40 -15.56 24.98
N PRO A 29 33.21 -16.46 25.95
CA PRO A 29 32.13 -17.45 25.89
C PRO A 29 30.78 -16.75 25.73
N ARG A 30 30.03 -17.10 24.67
CA ARG A 30 28.69 -16.57 24.42
C ARG A 30 27.74 -17.01 25.53
N SER A 31 26.87 -16.12 25.99
CA SER A 31 25.83 -16.47 26.95
C SER A 31 24.79 -17.41 26.31
N PRO A 32 24.04 -18.21 27.09
CA PRO A 32 22.96 -19.04 26.55
C PRO A 32 21.92 -18.25 25.76
N GLU A 33 21.64 -17.02 26.19
CA GLU A 33 20.73 -16.08 25.51
C GLU A 33 21.29 -15.62 24.16
N GLN A 34 22.57 -15.25 24.09
CA GLN A 34 23.23 -14.89 22.83
C GLN A 34 23.20 -16.05 21.83
N LEU A 35 23.48 -17.27 22.30
CA LEU A 35 23.37 -18.48 21.46
C LEU A 35 21.93 -18.71 20.98
N ARG A 36 20.92 -18.43 21.82
CA ARG A 36 19.51 -18.53 21.43
C ARG A 36 19.15 -17.53 20.34
N LEU A 37 19.53 -16.26 20.50
CA LEU A 37 19.29 -15.20 19.51
C LEU A 37 20.01 -15.49 18.18
N GLU A 38 21.22 -16.05 18.22
CA GLU A 38 21.95 -16.47 17.02
C GLU A 38 21.22 -17.61 16.29
N ARG A 39 20.72 -18.61 17.03
CA ARG A 39 19.91 -19.69 16.44
C ARG A 39 18.61 -19.17 15.84
N LEU A 40 17.91 -18.28 16.53
CA LEU A 40 16.69 -17.65 16.02
C LEU A 40 16.98 -16.88 14.73
N ARG A 41 18.05 -16.09 14.71
CA ARG A 41 18.50 -15.34 13.53
C ARG A 41 18.81 -16.26 12.36
N HIS A 42 19.53 -17.36 12.60
CA HIS A 42 19.80 -18.35 11.55
C HIS A 42 18.53 -19.03 11.05
N ALA A 43 17.56 -19.33 11.92
CA ALA A 43 16.29 -19.91 11.52
C ALA A 43 15.45 -18.94 10.69
N CYS A 44 15.31 -17.68 11.12
CA CYS A 44 14.60 -16.63 10.38
C CYS A 44 15.26 -16.35 9.03
N GLN A 45 16.59 -16.30 8.97
CA GLN A 45 17.34 -16.13 7.71
C GLN A 45 17.03 -17.24 6.68
N ARG A 46 16.80 -18.49 7.12
CA ARG A 46 16.38 -19.56 6.21
C ARG A 46 14.98 -19.30 5.67
N ILE A 47 14.03 -18.96 6.54
CA ILE A 47 12.67 -18.60 6.15
C ILE A 47 12.67 -17.43 5.16
N GLU A 48 13.46 -16.38 5.42
CA GLU A 48 13.61 -15.22 4.52
C GLU A 48 14.23 -15.61 3.17
N GLN A 49 15.20 -16.53 3.15
CA GLN A 49 15.82 -17.02 1.90
C GLN A 49 14.84 -17.83 1.06
N GLU A 50 14.07 -18.71 1.70
CA GLU A 50 13.00 -19.49 1.06
C GLU A 50 11.89 -18.57 0.55
N ALA A 51 11.46 -17.59 1.35
CA ALA A 51 10.49 -16.58 0.96
C ALA A 51 10.98 -15.81 -0.28
N ALA A 52 12.24 -15.37 -0.25
CA ALA A 52 12.84 -14.65 -1.35
C ALA A 52 12.97 -15.50 -2.63
N GLN A 53 13.19 -16.80 -2.49
CA GLN A 53 13.16 -17.71 -3.63
C GLN A 53 11.76 -17.81 -4.22
N VAL A 54 10.74 -18.05 -3.39
CA VAL A 54 9.34 -18.13 -3.82
C VAL A 54 8.89 -16.84 -4.51
N LEU A 55 9.21 -15.68 -3.93
CA LEU A 55 8.88 -14.37 -4.50
C LEU A 55 9.55 -14.15 -5.88
N ARG A 56 10.79 -14.58 -6.08
CA ARG A 56 11.45 -14.49 -7.40
C ARG A 56 10.83 -15.40 -8.45
N GLU A 57 10.45 -16.61 -8.04
CA GLU A 57 9.97 -17.64 -8.95
C GLU A 57 8.49 -17.45 -9.32
N LYS A 58 7.64 -17.13 -8.34
CA LYS A 58 6.19 -17.02 -8.53
C LYS A 58 5.71 -15.59 -8.79
N TYR A 59 6.44 -14.59 -8.30
CA TYR A 59 6.03 -13.17 -8.34
C TYR A 59 7.13 -12.27 -8.94
N PRO A 60 7.62 -12.56 -10.16
CA PRO A 60 8.65 -11.73 -10.79
C PRO A 60 8.11 -10.33 -11.06
N SER A 61 8.94 -9.30 -10.85
CA SER A 61 8.55 -7.89 -10.96
C SER A 61 8.03 -7.48 -12.35
N SER A 62 8.37 -8.23 -13.40
CA SER A 62 7.84 -8.05 -14.76
C SER A 62 6.35 -8.37 -14.88
N GLU A 63 5.82 -9.22 -13.99
CA GLU A 63 4.42 -9.66 -13.96
C GLU A 63 3.64 -9.15 -12.75
N PHE A 64 4.33 -8.99 -11.61
CA PHE A 64 3.85 -8.47 -10.33
C PHE A 64 4.66 -7.22 -9.97
N PRO A 65 4.36 -6.06 -10.58
CA PRO A 65 5.16 -4.86 -10.38
C PRO A 65 5.11 -4.32 -8.95
N PHE A 66 4.10 -4.67 -8.14
CA PHE A 66 4.00 -4.26 -6.74
C PHE A 66 4.33 -5.40 -5.78
N HIS A 67 3.52 -6.47 -5.75
CA HIS A 67 3.58 -7.53 -4.74
C HIS A 67 4.67 -8.55 -5.15
N ASN A 68 5.92 -8.15 -4.96
CA ASN A 68 7.12 -8.89 -5.36
C ASN A 68 8.21 -8.84 -4.27
N LEU A 69 9.34 -9.49 -4.54
CA LEU A 69 10.48 -9.55 -3.61
C LEU A 69 10.92 -8.18 -3.09
N GLU A 70 10.95 -7.16 -3.94
CA GLU A 70 11.44 -5.85 -3.53
C GLU A 70 10.50 -5.18 -2.53
N HIS A 71 9.19 -5.31 -2.76
CA HIS A 71 8.19 -4.84 -1.81
C HIS A 71 8.31 -5.56 -0.46
N SER A 72 8.35 -6.90 -0.43
CA SER A 72 8.45 -7.63 0.84
C SER A 72 9.75 -7.32 1.62
N ARG A 73 10.86 -7.07 0.92
CA ARG A 73 12.12 -6.61 1.54
C ARG A 73 11.98 -5.22 2.14
N GLN A 74 11.38 -4.29 1.40
CA GLN A 74 11.12 -2.95 1.89
C GLN A 74 10.24 -2.98 3.13
N VAL A 75 9.19 -3.82 3.14
CA VAL A 75 8.34 -4.03 4.32
C VAL A 75 9.14 -4.61 5.49
N ALA A 76 10.03 -5.57 5.26
CA ALA A 76 10.87 -6.15 6.31
C ALA A 76 11.82 -5.12 6.93
N ASP A 77 12.49 -4.32 6.11
CA ASP A 77 13.41 -3.29 6.58
C ASP A 77 12.66 -2.15 7.29
N ASP A 78 11.50 -1.72 6.76
CA ASP A 78 10.66 -0.70 7.39
C ASP A 78 10.07 -1.20 8.73
N ALA A 79 9.61 -2.44 8.83
CA ALA A 79 9.07 -3.02 10.05
C ALA A 79 10.13 -3.15 11.15
N GLU A 80 11.34 -3.61 10.79
CA GLU A 80 12.48 -3.64 11.71
C GLU A 80 12.80 -2.24 12.24
N ASP A 81 12.88 -1.23 11.36
CA ASP A 81 13.17 0.16 11.74
C ASP A 81 12.11 0.75 12.71
N ILE A 82 10.84 0.40 12.52
CA ILE A 82 9.74 0.84 13.39
C ILE A 82 9.87 0.20 14.77
N LEU A 83 10.11 -1.12 14.82
CA LEU A 83 10.28 -1.80 16.10
C LEU A 83 11.53 -1.29 16.83
N ARG A 84 12.64 -1.01 16.14
CA ARG A 84 13.83 -0.39 16.74
C ARG A 84 13.53 0.99 17.34
N LEU A 85 12.75 1.81 16.63
CA LEU A 85 12.31 3.11 17.15
C LEU A 85 11.50 2.96 18.44
N ILE A 86 10.58 1.99 18.48
CA ILE A 86 9.80 1.70 19.68
C ILE A 86 10.71 1.16 20.79
N GLN A 87 11.63 0.24 20.49
CA GLN A 87 12.58 -0.36 21.44
C GLN A 87 13.50 0.69 22.08
N GLU A 88 13.98 1.67 21.32
CA GLU A 88 14.82 2.76 21.85
C GLU A 88 14.08 3.60 22.91
N ILE A 89 12.77 3.71 22.78
CA ILE A 89 11.90 4.43 23.71
C ILE A 89 11.47 3.48 24.83
N ASP A 90 10.90 2.33 24.54
CA ASP A 90 10.51 1.35 25.55
C ASP A 90 11.14 -0.02 25.26
N PRO A 91 12.33 -0.31 25.82
CA PRO A 91 13.00 -1.59 25.63
C PRO A 91 12.23 -2.78 26.22
N ALA A 92 11.27 -2.55 27.12
CA ALA A 92 10.46 -3.62 27.69
C ALA A 92 9.32 -4.04 26.75
N LEU A 93 8.96 -3.17 25.80
CA LEU A 93 7.85 -3.40 24.87
C LEU A 93 8.29 -4.19 23.62
N VAL A 94 9.56 -4.11 23.24
CA VAL A 94 10.12 -4.77 22.05
C VAL A 94 11.40 -5.52 22.42
N SER A 95 11.36 -6.84 22.29
CA SER A 95 12.51 -7.72 22.51
C SER A 95 13.41 -7.81 21.28
N ASP A 96 14.65 -8.29 21.45
CA ASP A 96 15.54 -8.59 20.32
C ASP A 96 14.97 -9.71 19.44
N GLU A 97 14.20 -10.64 20.03
CA GLU A 97 13.47 -11.66 19.30
C GLU A 97 12.41 -11.08 18.38
N ASP A 98 11.68 -10.03 18.80
CA ASP A 98 10.70 -9.34 17.96
C ASP A 98 11.34 -8.72 16.72
N ILE A 99 12.47 -8.04 16.93
CA ILE A 99 13.28 -7.43 15.87
C ILE A 99 13.74 -8.48 14.85
N ILE A 100 14.18 -9.65 15.32
CA ILE A 100 14.64 -10.73 14.45
C ILE A 100 13.48 -11.35 13.68
N PHE A 101 12.35 -11.61 14.36
CA PHE A 101 11.25 -12.40 13.80
C PHE A 101 10.37 -11.61 12.84
N VAL A 102 10.16 -10.30 13.07
CA VAL A 102 9.29 -9.47 12.20
C VAL A 102 9.72 -9.49 10.74
N ARG A 103 11.02 -9.67 10.47
CA ARG A 103 11.54 -9.78 9.10
C ARG A 103 11.01 -11.03 8.38
N ALA A 104 10.89 -12.15 9.10
CA ALA A 104 10.34 -13.38 8.54
C ALA A 104 8.85 -13.22 8.21
N GLU A 105 8.08 -12.56 9.10
CA GLU A 105 6.67 -12.22 8.88
C GLU A 105 6.52 -11.30 7.66
N ALA A 106 7.30 -10.22 7.59
CA ALA A 106 7.29 -9.28 6.48
C ALA A 106 7.71 -9.92 5.14
N MET A 107 8.66 -10.86 5.14
CA MET A 107 9.03 -11.55 3.91
C MET A 107 7.95 -12.53 3.43
N ARG A 108 7.04 -12.95 4.32
CA ARG A 108 6.00 -13.96 4.03
C ARG A 108 4.62 -13.37 3.78
N HIS A 109 4.32 -12.18 4.30
CA HIS A 109 2.96 -11.60 4.30
C HIS A 109 2.28 -11.62 2.93
N ASP A 110 3.08 -11.49 1.87
CA ASP A 110 2.62 -11.29 0.50
C ASP A 110 2.78 -12.52 -0.40
N ILE A 111 3.23 -13.67 0.12
CA ILE A 111 3.51 -14.82 -0.74
C ILE A 111 2.25 -15.39 -1.39
N PRO A 112 1.13 -15.61 -0.70
CA PRO A 112 -0.10 -15.91 -1.41
C PRO A 112 -0.58 -14.63 -2.11
N GLN A 113 -0.53 -14.60 -3.44
CA GLN A 113 -1.23 -13.59 -4.26
C GLN A 113 -2.34 -14.24 -5.09
N ASP A 114 -3.15 -15.07 -4.45
CA ASP A 114 -4.19 -15.84 -5.13
C ASP A 114 -5.29 -14.89 -5.67
N ARG A 115 -5.80 -15.24 -6.86
CA ARG A 115 -6.77 -14.44 -7.61
C ARG A 115 -8.06 -15.23 -7.80
N ARG A 116 -9.20 -14.54 -7.83
CA ARG A 116 -10.47 -15.10 -8.30
C ARG A 116 -10.44 -15.12 -9.83
N GLN A 117 -10.70 -16.29 -10.42
CA GLN A 117 -10.98 -16.39 -11.85
C GLN A 117 -12.32 -15.72 -12.15
N HIS A 118 -12.35 -14.87 -13.18
CA HIS A 118 -13.58 -14.18 -13.61
C HIS A 118 -14.38 -15.03 -14.61
N ASP A 119 -13.71 -15.82 -15.44
CA ASP A 119 -14.27 -16.86 -16.31
C ASP A 119 -13.23 -17.99 -16.56
N GLU A 120 -13.57 -19.02 -17.33
CA GLU A 120 -12.67 -20.16 -17.62
C GLU A 120 -11.41 -19.78 -18.43
N HIS A 121 -11.31 -18.54 -18.91
CA HIS A 121 -10.30 -18.10 -19.87
C HIS A 121 -9.52 -16.86 -19.43
N HIS A 122 -9.99 -16.12 -18.43
CA HIS A 122 -9.46 -14.82 -18.01
C HIS A 122 -9.39 -14.67 -16.48
N ASP A 123 -8.20 -14.31 -16.01
CA ASP A 123 -7.94 -13.96 -14.60
C ASP A 123 -8.32 -12.49 -14.26
N TYR A 124 -8.95 -11.77 -15.20
CA TYR A 124 -9.36 -10.37 -15.03
C TYR A 124 -10.75 -10.12 -15.64
N SER A 125 -11.43 -9.10 -15.13
CA SER A 125 -12.72 -8.64 -15.67
C SER A 125 -12.52 -8.06 -17.08
N PRO A 126 -13.24 -8.56 -18.11
CA PRO A 126 -13.13 -8.01 -19.46
C PRO A 126 -13.67 -6.57 -19.56
N ILE A 127 -14.57 -6.19 -18.64
CA ILE A 127 -15.18 -4.86 -18.59
C ILE A 127 -14.18 -3.84 -18.02
N THR A 128 -13.61 -4.12 -16.84
CA THR A 128 -12.78 -3.17 -16.10
C THR A 128 -11.29 -3.37 -16.30
N GLY A 129 -10.87 -4.50 -16.88
CA GLY A 129 -9.46 -4.90 -17.01
C GLY A 129 -8.80 -5.30 -15.69
N SER A 130 -9.54 -5.32 -14.58
CA SER A 130 -9.02 -5.53 -13.23
C SER A 130 -9.06 -7.00 -12.79
N ILE A 131 -8.05 -7.44 -12.05
CA ILE A 131 -8.07 -8.70 -11.30
C ILE A 131 -8.84 -8.51 -9.99
N THR A 132 -9.47 -9.57 -9.50
CA THR A 132 -10.02 -9.60 -8.13
C THR A 132 -9.17 -10.56 -7.30
N ARG A 133 -8.50 -10.06 -6.26
CA ARG A 133 -7.74 -10.93 -5.35
C ARG A 133 -8.63 -11.64 -4.34
N LEU A 134 -8.16 -12.79 -3.85
CA LEU A 134 -8.71 -13.40 -2.65
C LEU A 134 -8.27 -12.57 -1.44
N ARG A 135 -9.03 -11.50 -1.16
CA ARG A 135 -8.87 -10.70 0.06
C ARG A 135 -9.64 -11.36 1.19
N GLY A 136 -9.02 -11.52 2.35
CA GLY A 136 -9.71 -11.97 3.55
C GLY A 136 -8.75 -12.32 4.68
N PHE A 137 -9.03 -11.77 5.85
CA PHE A 137 -8.51 -12.27 7.11
C PHE A 137 -9.65 -12.29 8.11
N SER A 138 -9.63 -13.24 9.04
CA SER A 138 -10.58 -13.24 10.15
C SER A 138 -10.01 -14.02 11.33
N PRO A 139 -9.81 -13.37 12.49
CA PRO A 139 -9.31 -14.02 13.70
C PRO A 139 -10.13 -15.26 14.13
N ASN A 140 -11.43 -15.27 13.81
CA ASN A 140 -12.34 -16.38 14.11
C ASN A 140 -11.97 -17.73 13.44
N PHE A 141 -11.06 -17.73 12.47
CA PHE A 141 -10.62 -18.91 11.71
C PHE A 141 -9.18 -19.35 11.99
N ILE A 142 -8.48 -18.73 12.96
CA ILE A 142 -7.10 -19.09 13.30
C ILE A 142 -6.96 -20.56 13.76
N ASP A 143 -7.97 -21.06 14.47
CA ASP A 143 -8.02 -22.43 15.02
C ASP A 143 -9.15 -23.30 14.45
N LYS A 144 -9.74 -22.88 13.33
CA LYS A 144 -10.87 -23.59 12.72
C LYS A 144 -10.55 -23.93 11.28
N GLU A 145 -10.89 -25.16 10.89
CA GLU A 145 -11.04 -25.47 9.48
C GLU A 145 -12.14 -24.57 8.93
N ALA A 146 -11.74 -23.70 8.01
CA ALA A 146 -12.69 -22.88 7.31
C ALA A 146 -13.22 -23.61 6.08
N PRO A 147 -14.45 -23.28 5.66
CA PRO A 147 -15.00 -23.82 4.44
C PRO A 147 -14.09 -23.51 3.25
N ILE A 148 -13.89 -24.50 2.37
CA ILE A 148 -13.21 -24.30 1.09
C ILE A 148 -13.93 -23.19 0.33
N GLY A 149 -13.19 -22.14 -0.03
CA GLY A 149 -13.73 -20.98 -0.74
C GLY A 149 -14.42 -19.93 0.12
N ASP A 150 -14.29 -19.97 1.46
CA ASP A 150 -14.78 -18.90 2.32
C ASP A 150 -14.09 -17.57 1.96
N PRO A 151 -14.84 -16.53 1.55
CA PRO A 151 -14.27 -15.25 1.14
C PRO A 151 -13.56 -14.52 2.29
N ARG A 152 -13.73 -14.94 3.55
CA ARG A 152 -13.02 -14.40 4.72
C ARG A 152 -11.62 -14.99 4.91
N ILE A 153 -11.25 -15.99 4.10
CA ILE A 153 -9.89 -16.55 4.05
C ILE A 153 -9.27 -16.21 2.72
N GLY A 154 -8.48 -15.15 2.76
CA GLY A 154 -7.67 -14.67 1.68
C GLY A 154 -6.20 -14.87 1.94
N ASN A 155 -5.42 -13.98 1.31
CA ASN A 155 -3.98 -14.09 1.19
C ASN A 155 -3.25 -13.99 2.53
N GLU A 156 -3.65 -13.07 3.41
CA GLU A 156 -2.98 -12.82 4.69
C GLU A 156 -3.15 -14.02 5.65
N GLN A 157 -4.36 -14.61 5.72
CA GLN A 157 -4.58 -15.83 6.50
C GLN A 157 -3.72 -17.00 6.00
N ARG A 158 -3.62 -17.16 4.66
CA ARG A 158 -2.78 -18.21 4.06
C ARG A 158 -1.29 -17.96 4.30
N ALA A 159 -0.85 -16.70 4.26
CA ALA A 159 0.53 -16.32 4.48
C ALA A 159 0.98 -16.70 5.90
N ALA A 160 0.13 -16.42 6.89
CA ALA A 160 0.37 -16.83 8.27
C ALA A 160 0.44 -18.36 8.43
N VAL A 161 -0.48 -19.12 7.80
CA VAL A 161 -0.44 -20.59 7.84
C VAL A 161 0.87 -21.12 7.26
N LEU A 162 1.31 -20.61 6.11
CA LEU A 162 2.56 -21.05 5.47
C LEU A 162 3.78 -20.76 6.36
N LEU A 163 3.85 -19.57 6.98
CA LEU A 163 4.93 -19.25 7.90
C LEU A 163 4.96 -20.20 9.10
N LEU A 164 3.80 -20.48 9.71
CA LEU A 164 3.69 -21.40 10.84
C LEU A 164 4.07 -22.84 10.48
N GLU A 165 3.72 -23.30 9.27
CA GLU A 165 4.16 -24.60 8.75
C GLU A 165 5.68 -24.68 8.58
N GLU A 166 6.30 -23.61 8.08
CA GLU A 166 7.76 -23.53 7.91
C GLU A 166 8.49 -23.45 9.26
N MET A 167 7.96 -22.71 10.22
CA MET A 167 8.47 -22.69 11.60
C MET A 167 8.46 -24.11 12.19
N ALA A 168 7.37 -24.85 12.02
CA ALA A 168 7.22 -26.21 12.54
C ALA A 168 8.11 -27.24 11.81
N GLN A 169 8.45 -27.00 10.55
CA GLN A 169 9.33 -27.87 9.75
C GLN A 169 10.82 -27.50 9.86
N SER A 170 11.14 -26.36 10.46
CA SER A 170 12.52 -25.91 10.66
C SER A 170 13.32 -26.91 11.50
N PRO A 171 14.61 -27.16 11.18
CA PRO A 171 15.50 -27.94 12.03
C PRO A 171 15.68 -27.38 13.45
N ASP A 172 15.35 -26.11 13.65
CA ASP A 172 15.38 -25.40 14.93
C ASP A 172 13.96 -25.07 15.42
N ALA A 173 12.95 -25.90 15.13
CA ALA A 173 11.54 -25.59 15.41
C ALA A 173 11.28 -25.10 16.85
N GLU A 174 11.98 -25.65 17.84
CA GLU A 174 11.83 -25.25 19.25
C GLU A 174 12.26 -23.81 19.55
N ILE A 175 13.02 -23.17 18.65
CA ILE A 175 13.39 -21.76 18.80
C ILE A 175 12.19 -20.83 18.64
N PHE A 176 11.13 -21.32 18.00
CA PHE A 176 9.91 -20.59 17.73
C PHE A 176 8.83 -20.78 18.80
N ASP A 177 9.03 -21.64 19.81
CA ASP A 177 8.04 -21.94 20.87
C ASP A 177 7.57 -20.71 21.67
N GLN A 178 8.31 -19.60 21.56
CA GLN A 178 7.98 -18.32 22.18
C GLN A 178 6.97 -17.48 21.41
N PHE A 179 6.73 -17.78 20.13
CA PHE A 179 5.81 -17.04 19.28
C PHE A 179 4.46 -17.76 19.27
N ASP A 180 3.45 -17.13 19.85
CA ASP A 180 2.12 -17.70 19.88
C ASP A 180 1.52 -17.73 18.46
N ARG A 181 0.80 -18.81 18.15
CA ARG A 181 0.17 -19.01 16.84
C ARG A 181 -0.82 -17.88 16.51
N PHE A 182 -1.60 -17.44 17.49
CA PHE A 182 -2.56 -16.36 17.33
C PHE A 182 -1.84 -15.05 17.01
N ASP A 183 -0.73 -14.76 17.70
CA ASP A 183 0.05 -13.55 17.45
C ASP A 183 0.61 -13.52 16.03
N VAL A 184 1.22 -14.61 15.54
CA VAL A 184 1.72 -14.68 14.14
C VAL A 184 0.60 -14.45 13.12
N HIS A 185 -0.59 -15.00 13.39
CA HIS A 185 -1.75 -14.76 12.55
C HIS A 185 -2.20 -13.30 12.60
N MET A 186 -2.26 -12.68 13.76
CA MET A 186 -2.64 -11.28 13.92
C MET A 186 -1.58 -10.33 13.36
N ASP A 187 -0.30 -10.67 13.47
CA ASP A 187 0.81 -9.89 12.96
C ASP A 187 0.73 -9.79 11.43
N ILE A 188 0.61 -10.91 10.72
CA ILE A 188 0.37 -10.89 9.25
C ILE A 188 -1.03 -10.38 8.91
N GLY A 189 -2.05 -10.76 9.69
CA GLY A 189 -3.43 -10.31 9.47
C GLY A 189 -3.62 -8.81 9.60
N SER A 190 -2.74 -8.12 10.32
CA SER A 190 -2.72 -6.66 10.43
C SER A 190 -2.44 -5.96 9.09
N THR A 191 -1.81 -6.65 8.12
CA THR A 191 -1.59 -6.09 6.79
C THR A 191 -2.83 -6.12 5.91
N TYR A 192 -3.86 -6.90 6.30
CA TYR A 192 -5.10 -7.04 5.55
C TYR A 192 -5.77 -5.68 5.28
N PRO A 193 -5.95 -5.30 4.01
CA PRO A 193 -6.64 -4.07 3.65
C PRO A 193 -8.15 -4.29 3.53
N ASP A 194 -8.91 -3.48 4.24
CA ASP A 194 -10.35 -3.32 4.01
C ASP A 194 -10.62 -2.00 3.30
N VAL A 195 -11.41 -2.04 2.22
CA VAL A 195 -11.51 -0.95 1.25
C VAL A 195 -12.92 -0.41 1.18
N PHE A 196 -13.06 0.89 1.39
CA PHE A 196 -14.36 1.55 1.45
C PHE A 196 -14.34 2.93 0.79
N LEU A 197 -15.52 3.34 0.36
CA LEU A 197 -15.82 4.73 0.03
C LEU A 197 -16.33 5.42 1.30
N ASN A 198 -15.57 6.37 1.84
CA ASN A 198 -15.93 7.07 3.07
C ASN A 198 -15.60 8.58 2.99
N SER A 199 -16.27 9.38 3.81
CA SER A 199 -15.91 10.77 4.03
C SER A 199 -14.76 10.85 5.03
N LEU A 200 -13.77 11.68 4.74
CA LEU A 200 -12.68 11.96 5.67
C LEU A 200 -13.12 12.99 6.71
N PRO A 201 -12.59 12.93 7.96
CA PRO A 201 -12.78 13.99 8.93
C PRO A 201 -12.28 15.34 8.39
N ASP A 202 -12.96 16.43 8.73
CA ASP A 202 -12.59 17.80 8.30
C ASP A 202 -11.17 18.22 8.71
N SER A 203 -10.63 17.61 9.78
CA SER A 203 -9.27 17.83 10.26
C SER A 203 -8.18 17.23 9.37
N ILE A 204 -8.53 16.28 8.51
CA ILE A 204 -7.62 15.56 7.61
C ILE A 204 -7.90 15.89 6.14
N ALA A 205 -9.18 16.09 5.79
CA ALA A 205 -9.61 16.38 4.43
C ALA A 205 -9.03 17.72 3.92
N SER A 206 -8.46 17.69 2.71
CA SER A 206 -8.18 18.89 1.94
C SER A 206 -9.48 19.64 1.63
N GLU A 207 -9.39 20.96 1.39
CA GLU A 207 -10.56 21.82 1.21
C GLU A 207 -11.54 21.30 0.16
N HIS A 208 -11.04 20.82 -0.99
CA HIS A 208 -11.88 20.27 -2.05
C HIS A 208 -12.40 18.86 -1.77
N LEU A 209 -11.84 18.12 -0.80
CA LEU A 209 -12.35 16.80 -0.41
C LEU A 209 -13.30 16.83 0.80
N ARG A 210 -13.50 18.00 1.43
CA ARG A 210 -14.41 18.11 2.58
C ARG A 210 -15.84 17.73 2.20
N GLY A 211 -16.42 16.83 2.99
CA GLY A 211 -17.74 16.25 2.73
C GLY A 211 -17.80 15.35 1.50
N GLN A 212 -16.69 15.13 0.78
CA GLN A 212 -16.63 14.20 -0.34
C GLN A 212 -16.37 12.78 0.13
N THR A 213 -17.02 11.83 -0.51
CA THR A 213 -16.72 10.41 -0.35
C THR A 213 -15.51 10.08 -1.20
N VAL A 214 -14.45 9.61 -0.58
CA VAL A 214 -13.20 9.24 -1.25
C VAL A 214 -12.88 7.77 -1.05
N PHE A 215 -12.04 7.25 -1.91
CA PHE A 215 -11.47 5.92 -1.74
C PHE A 215 -10.55 5.93 -0.52
N THR A 216 -10.88 5.09 0.46
CA THR A 216 -10.10 4.91 1.68
C THR A 216 -9.83 3.42 1.90
N MET A 217 -8.78 3.12 2.65
CA MET A 217 -8.42 1.77 3.02
C MET A 217 -7.99 1.76 4.49
N THR A 218 -8.46 0.77 5.24
CA THR A 218 -8.15 0.61 6.66
C THR A 218 -7.52 -0.75 6.90
N GLN A 219 -6.65 -0.85 7.91
CA GLN A 219 -6.10 -2.12 8.40
C GLN A 219 -6.77 -2.47 9.73
N PRO A 220 -7.99 -3.05 9.71
CA PRO A 220 -8.81 -3.17 10.92
C PRO A 220 -8.12 -3.96 12.04
N TYR A 221 -7.35 -4.99 11.68
CA TYR A 221 -6.70 -5.88 12.63
C TYR A 221 -5.44 -5.27 13.26
N ALA A 222 -4.85 -4.22 12.68
CA ALA A 222 -3.72 -3.50 13.27
C ALA A 222 -4.08 -2.81 14.60
N ARG A 223 -5.36 -2.57 14.88
CA ARG A 223 -5.83 -2.01 16.16
C ARG A 223 -5.83 -3.02 17.30
N GLU A 224 -5.79 -4.30 16.97
CA GLU A 224 -5.86 -5.42 17.92
C GLU A 224 -4.54 -6.20 17.98
N ALA A 225 -3.66 -6.04 16.99
CA ALA A 225 -2.38 -6.71 16.92
C ALA A 225 -1.36 -6.18 17.95
N GLY A 226 -0.33 -6.98 18.23
CA GLY A 226 0.84 -6.56 19.00
C GLY A 226 1.74 -5.58 18.23
N VAL A 227 2.87 -5.21 18.84
CA VAL A 227 3.80 -4.25 18.24
C VAL A 227 4.41 -4.72 16.91
N ARG A 228 4.61 -6.03 16.71
CA ARG A 228 5.06 -6.61 15.43
C ARG A 228 4.02 -6.38 14.33
N GLY A 229 2.76 -6.72 14.58
CA GLY A 229 1.66 -6.43 13.64
C GLY A 229 1.52 -4.95 13.33
N ILE A 230 1.61 -4.05 14.31
CA ILE A 230 1.60 -2.60 14.03
C ILE A 230 2.75 -2.21 13.10
N ALA A 231 3.97 -2.72 13.37
CA ALA A 231 5.13 -2.45 12.53
C ALA A 231 4.94 -2.97 11.09
N LEU A 232 4.39 -4.18 10.92
CA LEU A 232 4.07 -4.74 9.60
C LEU A 232 3.02 -3.90 8.87
N ALA A 233 1.90 -3.58 9.52
CA ALA A 233 0.82 -2.78 8.93
C ALA A 233 1.33 -1.39 8.48
N PHE A 234 2.15 -0.75 9.32
CA PHE A 234 2.74 0.55 9.02
C PHE A 234 3.82 0.48 7.94
N ALA A 235 4.61 -0.59 7.90
CA ALA A 235 5.62 -0.79 6.87
C ALA A 235 4.99 -1.02 5.48
N ASP A 236 3.93 -1.84 5.42
CA ASP A 236 3.24 -2.23 4.20
C ASP A 236 2.49 -1.05 3.54
N LEU A 237 1.44 -0.53 4.18
CA LEU A 237 0.57 0.48 3.55
C LEU A 237 0.98 1.92 3.87
N LYS A 238 1.54 2.17 5.05
CA LYS A 238 1.88 3.53 5.49
C LYS A 238 3.29 3.92 5.06
N GLY A 239 4.19 2.97 4.85
CA GLY A 239 5.60 3.16 4.49
C GLY A 239 5.78 3.97 3.20
N PRO A 240 5.15 3.58 2.09
CA PRO A 240 5.20 4.35 0.84
C PRO A 240 4.58 5.76 0.93
N GLY A 241 3.71 6.00 1.92
CA GLY A 241 2.78 7.13 1.94
C GLY A 241 2.94 8.16 3.06
N GLY A 242 3.63 7.81 4.14
CA GLY A 242 3.81 8.68 5.29
C GLY A 242 5.27 8.83 5.70
N ARG A 243 6.13 7.85 5.43
CA ARG A 243 7.53 7.87 5.87
C ARG A 243 8.35 8.86 5.06
N ILE A 244 8.87 9.92 5.70
CA ILE A 244 9.85 10.81 5.08
C ILE A 244 11.26 10.22 5.28
N THR A 245 11.95 9.93 4.18
CA THR A 245 13.38 9.59 4.19
C THR A 245 14.19 10.74 3.60
N ASN A 246 15.43 10.92 4.04
CA ASN A 246 16.31 11.99 3.55
C ASN A 246 16.83 11.74 2.10
N GLN A 247 16.45 10.63 1.47
CA GLN A 247 17.09 10.12 0.25
C GLN A 247 16.25 10.32 -1.02
N GLU A 248 14.93 10.50 -0.91
CA GLU A 248 14.03 10.70 -2.06
C GLU A 248 12.94 11.72 -1.74
N ARG A 249 12.35 12.35 -2.76
CA ARG A 249 11.14 13.17 -2.54
C ARG A 249 10.02 12.20 -2.16
N PRO A 250 9.35 12.36 -1.00
CA PRO A 250 8.38 11.38 -0.51
C PRO A 250 7.27 11.02 -1.50
N HIS A 251 6.88 11.97 -2.37
CA HIS A 251 5.88 11.71 -3.40
C HIS A 251 6.37 10.77 -4.51
N ASP A 252 7.67 10.74 -4.86
CA ASP A 252 8.18 9.89 -5.95
C ASP A 252 8.03 8.39 -5.60
N ARG A 253 8.27 8.01 -4.33
CA ARG A 253 8.02 6.65 -3.81
C ARG A 253 6.54 6.30 -3.87
N ALA A 254 5.67 7.20 -3.39
CA ALA A 254 4.21 7.03 -3.43
C ALA A 254 3.68 6.89 -4.87
N PHE A 255 4.19 7.69 -5.81
CA PHE A 255 3.85 7.62 -7.23
C PHE A 255 4.24 6.29 -7.84
N LYS A 256 5.48 5.83 -7.60
CA LYS A 256 5.96 4.55 -8.11
C LYS A 256 5.11 3.41 -7.55
N ALA A 257 4.89 3.37 -6.24
CA ALA A 257 4.10 2.35 -5.58
C ALA A 257 2.65 2.32 -6.11
N GLY A 258 1.98 3.46 -6.17
CA GLY A 258 0.61 3.53 -6.70
C GLY A 258 0.51 3.14 -8.19
N ASN A 259 1.53 3.47 -9.00
CA ASN A 259 1.57 3.04 -10.40
C ASN A 259 1.85 1.53 -10.54
N ASP A 260 2.76 0.99 -9.74
CA ASP A 260 3.04 -0.45 -9.68
C ASP A 260 1.76 -1.22 -9.31
N GLU A 261 1.03 -0.76 -8.29
CA GLU A 261 -0.21 -1.40 -7.88
C GLU A 261 -1.27 -1.33 -9.00
N TYR A 262 -1.42 -0.18 -9.67
CA TYR A 262 -2.31 -0.08 -10.84
C TYR A 262 -1.97 -1.11 -11.91
N ARG A 263 -0.68 -1.21 -12.27
CA ARG A 263 -0.25 -2.12 -13.35
C ARG A 263 -0.49 -3.57 -13.01
N GLU A 264 -0.41 -3.92 -11.74
CA GLU A 264 -0.72 -5.26 -11.25
C GLU A 264 -2.22 -5.52 -11.22
N LEU A 265 -2.99 -4.60 -10.63
CA LEU A 265 -4.44 -4.75 -10.47
C LEU A 265 -5.17 -4.68 -11.81
N TYR A 266 -4.80 -3.77 -12.70
CA TYR A 266 -5.40 -3.60 -14.03
C TYR A 266 -4.63 -4.39 -15.09
N LYS A 267 -4.42 -5.69 -14.85
CA LYS A 267 -3.64 -6.57 -15.72
C LYS A 267 -4.11 -6.53 -17.18
N GLY A 268 -5.41 -6.47 -17.43
CA GLY A 268 -5.96 -6.36 -18.79
C GLY A 268 -5.52 -5.08 -19.51
N HIS A 269 -5.46 -3.95 -18.80
CA HIS A 269 -4.93 -2.71 -19.34
C HIS A 269 -3.42 -2.81 -19.60
N THR A 270 -2.67 -3.38 -18.65
CA THR A 270 -1.22 -3.60 -18.80
C THR A 270 -0.89 -4.44 -20.03
N LEU A 271 -1.62 -5.54 -20.26
CA LEU A 271 -1.43 -6.38 -21.46
C LEU A 271 -1.75 -5.63 -22.74
N GLN A 272 -2.86 -4.88 -22.77
CA GLN A 272 -3.25 -4.07 -23.92
C GLN A 272 -2.21 -2.99 -24.25
N ILE A 273 -1.67 -2.30 -23.25
CA ILE A 273 -0.64 -1.27 -23.43
C ILE A 273 0.67 -1.88 -23.90
N LYS A 274 1.10 -2.99 -23.29
CA LYS A 274 2.29 -3.72 -23.76
C LYS A 274 2.15 -4.12 -25.22
N GLU A 275 0.98 -4.65 -25.62
CA GLU A 275 0.73 -4.98 -27.02
C GLU A 275 0.84 -3.75 -27.94
N ILE A 276 0.32 -2.60 -27.52
CA ILE A 276 0.42 -1.34 -28.27
C ILE A 276 1.89 -0.94 -28.46
N LEU A 277 2.69 -1.01 -27.39
CA LEU A 277 4.10 -0.60 -27.39
C LEU A 277 4.98 -1.60 -28.16
N ASP A 278 4.84 -2.90 -27.90
CA ASP A 278 5.68 -3.96 -28.47
C ASP A 278 5.45 -4.14 -29.98
N LYS A 279 4.21 -3.97 -30.44
CA LYS A 279 3.84 -4.15 -31.86
C LYS A 279 3.85 -2.86 -32.66
N ASP A 280 4.30 -1.75 -32.07
CA ASP A 280 4.27 -0.41 -32.68
C ASP A 280 2.87 -0.10 -33.27
N ILE A 281 1.82 -0.44 -32.51
CA ILE A 281 0.44 -0.18 -32.93
C ILE A 281 0.26 1.32 -32.94
N LYS A 282 0.00 1.86 -34.12
CA LYS A 282 -0.36 3.26 -34.30
C LYS A 282 -1.54 3.59 -33.38
N ILE A 283 -1.38 4.56 -32.49
CA ILE A 283 -2.42 4.93 -31.52
C ILE A 283 -3.72 5.31 -32.23
N GLU A 284 -3.64 5.84 -33.44
CA GLU A 284 -4.78 6.14 -34.30
C GLU A 284 -5.62 4.92 -34.67
N SER A 285 -5.05 3.70 -34.68
CA SER A 285 -5.78 2.46 -34.95
C SER A 285 -6.41 1.82 -33.72
N ILE A 286 -6.09 2.28 -32.51
CA ILE A 286 -6.78 1.86 -31.28
C ILE A 286 -8.20 2.42 -31.32
N SER A 287 -9.19 1.56 -31.04
CA SER A 287 -10.59 1.97 -31.02
C SER A 287 -10.84 3.09 -29.99
N ASN A 288 -11.78 3.99 -30.27
CA ASN A 288 -12.11 5.06 -29.32
C ASN A 288 -12.66 4.50 -28.00
N ILE A 289 -13.33 3.34 -28.04
CA ILE A 289 -13.83 2.64 -26.84
C ILE A 289 -12.66 2.17 -25.97
N ASP A 290 -11.63 1.59 -26.56
CA ASP A 290 -10.44 1.14 -25.83
C ASP A 290 -9.66 2.31 -25.25
N LYS A 291 -9.48 3.39 -26.04
CA LYS A 291 -8.87 4.63 -25.54
C LYS A 291 -9.64 5.18 -24.36
N HIS A 292 -10.97 5.20 -24.43
CA HIS A 292 -11.83 5.63 -23.34
C HIS A 292 -11.52 4.84 -22.09
N ARG A 293 -11.66 3.52 -22.17
CA ARG A 293 -11.50 2.64 -21.03
C ARG A 293 -10.14 2.83 -20.37
N LEU A 294 -9.05 2.88 -21.15
CA LEU A 294 -7.70 3.07 -20.66
C LEU A 294 -7.51 4.45 -20.00
N VAL A 295 -7.79 5.53 -20.72
CA VAL A 295 -7.54 6.90 -20.25
C VAL A 295 -8.38 7.20 -19.02
N LYS A 296 -9.68 6.87 -19.05
CA LYS A 296 -10.56 7.09 -17.89
C LYS A 296 -10.09 6.31 -16.67
N SER A 297 -9.71 5.04 -16.82
CA SER A 297 -9.25 4.23 -15.69
C SER A 297 -7.96 4.76 -15.07
N MET A 298 -6.99 5.16 -15.90
CA MET A 298 -5.72 5.72 -15.42
C MET A 298 -5.92 7.08 -14.72
N LEU A 299 -6.71 7.97 -15.30
CA LEU A 299 -7.00 9.27 -14.70
C LEU A 299 -7.81 9.13 -13.41
N SER A 300 -8.80 8.22 -13.38
CA SER A 300 -9.54 7.90 -12.16
C SER A 300 -8.61 7.34 -11.07
N TRP A 301 -7.68 6.45 -11.43
CA TRP A 301 -6.70 5.93 -10.48
C TRP A 301 -5.84 7.03 -9.88
N LYS A 302 -5.29 7.92 -10.71
CA LYS A 302 -4.49 9.08 -10.25
C LYS A 302 -5.30 9.99 -9.33
N ARG A 303 -6.56 10.26 -9.70
CA ARG A 303 -7.49 11.07 -8.89
C ARG A 303 -7.73 10.47 -7.50
N THR A 304 -7.90 9.15 -7.39
CA THR A 304 -8.22 8.51 -6.10
C THR A 304 -7.04 8.45 -5.14
N GLN A 305 -5.79 8.64 -5.61
CA GLN A 305 -4.62 8.53 -4.75
C GLN A 305 -4.59 9.57 -3.62
N GLU A 306 -5.05 10.80 -3.84
CA GLU A 306 -5.10 11.81 -2.77
C GLU A 306 -5.95 11.32 -1.59
N GLY A 307 -7.18 10.90 -1.86
CA GLY A 307 -8.10 10.36 -0.86
C GLY A 307 -7.55 9.11 -0.18
N PHE A 308 -6.86 8.25 -0.94
CA PHE A 308 -6.21 7.05 -0.40
C PHE A 308 -5.19 7.40 0.69
N TYR A 309 -4.25 8.31 0.43
CA TYR A 309 -3.19 8.66 1.40
C TYR A 309 -3.70 9.47 2.58
N LEU A 310 -4.70 10.35 2.38
CA LEU A 310 -5.37 11.01 3.50
C LEU A 310 -6.18 10.02 4.36
N GLY A 311 -6.78 9.01 3.73
CA GLY A 311 -7.39 7.88 4.42
C GLY A 311 -6.37 7.06 5.21
N GLN A 312 -5.18 6.84 4.66
CA GLN A 312 -4.07 6.18 5.37
C GLN A 312 -3.62 6.99 6.59
N GLN A 313 -3.56 8.32 6.50
CA GLN A 313 -3.29 9.17 7.66
C GLN A 313 -4.35 8.98 8.75
N HIS A 314 -5.62 8.99 8.37
CA HIS A 314 -6.70 8.80 9.32
C HIS A 314 -6.61 7.44 10.02
N ASP A 315 -6.40 6.36 9.26
CA ASP A 315 -6.26 5.02 9.80
C ASP A 315 -5.02 4.88 10.70
N PHE A 316 -3.90 5.49 10.31
CA PHE A 316 -2.68 5.57 11.13
C PHE A 316 -2.95 6.19 12.51
N GLU A 317 -3.61 7.36 12.56
CA GLU A 317 -3.96 7.99 13.84
C GLU A 317 -4.95 7.15 14.64
N GLN A 318 -5.92 6.48 14.00
CA GLN A 318 -6.83 5.56 14.69
C GLN A 318 -6.08 4.38 15.32
N ILE A 319 -5.08 3.80 14.63
CA ILE A 319 -4.27 2.71 15.18
C ILE A 319 -3.45 3.21 16.38
N LEU A 320 -2.79 4.36 16.27
CA LEU A 320 -2.04 4.93 17.39
C LEU A 320 -2.92 5.20 18.61
N GLU A 321 -4.14 5.70 18.42
CA GLU A 321 -5.01 6.04 19.54
C GLU A 321 -5.74 4.85 20.15
N LEU A 322 -6.01 3.79 19.38
CA LEU A 322 -6.86 2.69 19.84
C LEU A 322 -6.09 1.41 20.18
N ASN A 323 -4.85 1.25 19.72
CA ASN A 323 -4.12 0.00 19.91
C ASN A 323 -3.60 -0.15 21.37
N PRO A 324 -3.99 -1.23 22.09
CA PRO A 324 -3.59 -1.43 23.49
C PRO A 324 -2.09 -1.71 23.66
N ALA A 325 -1.44 -2.38 22.70
CA ALA A 325 -0.01 -2.70 22.80
C ALA A 325 0.87 -1.44 22.89
N ILE A 326 0.49 -0.34 22.23
CA ILE A 326 1.16 0.96 22.41
C ILE A 326 0.65 1.67 23.66
N ASN A 327 -0.68 1.71 23.85
CA ASN A 327 -1.31 2.53 24.89
C ASN A 327 -1.08 2.04 26.32
N ASP A 328 -0.78 0.76 26.52
CA ASP A 328 -0.51 0.19 27.84
C ASP A 328 0.93 0.46 28.33
N SER A 329 1.82 0.97 27.46
CA SER A 329 3.17 1.39 27.84
C SER A 329 3.14 2.69 28.66
N GLU A 330 3.98 2.76 29.70
CA GLU A 330 4.19 4.00 30.47
C GLU A 330 4.80 5.13 29.61
N ARG A 331 5.33 4.80 28.43
CA ARG A 331 5.93 5.73 27.45
C ARG A 331 5.10 5.88 26.18
N ALA A 332 3.81 5.55 26.21
CA ALA A 332 2.91 5.59 25.06
C ALA A 332 2.96 6.93 24.29
N ASP A 333 2.92 8.07 24.98
CA ASP A 333 2.95 9.39 24.35
C ASP A 333 4.25 9.63 23.56
N GLU A 334 5.40 9.24 24.13
CA GLU A 334 6.70 9.37 23.45
C GLU A 334 6.79 8.48 22.21
N ILE A 335 6.24 7.25 22.29
CA ILE A 335 6.17 6.31 21.16
C ILE A 335 5.30 6.90 20.05
N LYS A 336 4.08 7.39 20.38
CA LYS A 336 3.16 8.00 19.42
C LYS A 336 3.79 9.22 18.74
N ASP A 337 4.44 10.10 19.51
CA ASP A 337 5.10 11.29 18.96
C ASP A 337 6.26 10.94 18.03
N ALA A 338 7.05 9.92 18.38
CA ALA A 338 8.13 9.42 17.53
C ALA A 338 7.61 8.82 16.22
N LEU A 339 6.52 8.04 16.29
CA LEU A 339 5.87 7.46 15.10
C LEU A 339 5.24 8.55 14.23
N ARG A 340 4.53 9.52 14.80
CA ARG A 340 3.98 10.68 14.05
C ARG A 340 5.07 11.46 13.33
N LYS A 341 6.19 11.72 14.01
CA LYS A 341 7.34 12.39 13.40
C LYS A 341 7.96 11.57 12.26
N ARG A 342 7.95 10.24 12.36
CA ARG A 342 8.42 9.36 11.29
C ARG A 342 7.47 9.36 10.09
N TYR A 343 6.17 9.54 10.33
CA TYR A 343 5.09 9.45 9.36
C TYR A 343 4.39 10.81 9.09
N ASP A 344 5.12 11.92 9.07
CA ASP A 344 4.58 13.27 8.86
C ASP A 344 4.34 13.63 7.38
N GLY A 345 4.62 12.71 6.45
CA GLY A 345 4.60 12.94 5.01
C GLY A 345 3.24 12.89 4.32
N PHE A 346 2.19 12.35 4.96
CA PHE A 346 0.91 12.03 4.29
C PHE A 346 0.30 13.21 3.53
N GLN A 347 0.18 14.38 4.18
CA GLN A 347 -0.40 15.59 3.57
C GLN A 347 0.44 16.09 2.39
N THR A 348 1.77 16.06 2.53
CA THR A 348 2.69 16.49 1.47
C THR A 348 2.59 15.55 0.26
N ILE A 349 2.48 14.25 0.50
CA ILE A 349 2.33 13.23 -0.55
C ILE A 349 0.97 13.38 -1.24
N ALA A 350 -0.12 13.49 -0.49
CA ALA A 350 -1.46 13.70 -1.01
C ALA A 350 -1.53 14.96 -1.90
N ALA A 351 -0.96 16.08 -1.44
CA ALA A 351 -0.87 17.30 -2.22
C ALA A 351 -0.05 17.13 -3.52
N GLY A 352 1.06 16.39 -3.46
CA GLY A 352 1.87 16.05 -4.63
C GLY A 352 1.10 15.23 -5.66
N LEU A 353 0.40 14.18 -5.21
CA LEU A 353 -0.43 13.31 -6.06
C LEU A 353 -1.57 14.08 -6.73
N ARG A 354 -2.22 14.97 -5.96
CA ARG A 354 -3.24 15.89 -6.49
C ARG A 354 -2.65 16.79 -7.57
N GLN A 355 -1.50 17.41 -7.31
CA GLN A 355 -0.85 18.30 -8.27
C GLN A 355 -0.45 17.57 -9.56
N GLU A 356 0.01 16.32 -9.48
CA GLU A 356 0.29 15.52 -10.68
C GLU A 356 -0.97 15.21 -11.47
N TYR A 357 -2.06 14.83 -10.80
CA TYR A 357 -3.35 14.61 -11.46
C TYR A 357 -3.86 15.88 -12.16
N LEU A 358 -3.79 17.03 -11.49
CA LEU A 358 -4.18 18.32 -12.04
C LEU A 358 -3.32 18.69 -13.25
N SER A 359 -1.99 18.60 -13.12
CA SER A 359 -1.06 18.89 -14.21
C SER A 359 -1.31 17.98 -15.40
N LEU A 360 -1.52 16.66 -15.17
CA LEU A 360 -1.77 15.71 -16.25
C LEU A 360 -3.07 16.02 -16.98
N THR A 361 -4.16 16.31 -16.26
CA THR A 361 -5.46 16.63 -16.86
C THR A 361 -5.45 17.94 -17.65
N GLU A 362 -4.76 18.97 -17.15
CA GLU A 362 -4.51 20.22 -17.88
C GLU A 362 -3.70 19.96 -19.16
N ASP A 363 -2.60 19.22 -19.05
CA ASP A 363 -1.66 18.91 -20.13
C ASP A 363 -2.29 18.18 -21.33
N ILE A 364 -3.31 17.37 -21.06
CA ILE A 364 -4.05 16.62 -22.08
C ILE A 364 -5.36 17.31 -22.48
N GLY A 365 -5.72 18.42 -21.85
CA GLY A 365 -6.90 19.24 -22.16
C GLY A 365 -8.23 18.72 -21.61
N PHE A 366 -8.19 17.92 -20.54
CA PHE A 366 -9.34 17.30 -19.87
C PHE A 366 -9.87 18.16 -18.71
N VAL A 367 -9.90 19.46 -18.94
CA VAL A 367 -10.40 20.49 -18.03
C VAL A 367 -11.52 21.30 -18.72
N THR A 368 -12.38 21.93 -17.93
CA THR A 368 -13.36 22.92 -18.42
C THR A 368 -12.67 24.20 -18.89
N GLU A 369 -13.44 25.14 -19.46
CA GLU A 369 -12.93 26.49 -19.76
C GLU A 369 -12.47 27.24 -18.49
N GLY A 370 -13.04 26.90 -17.32
CA GLY A 370 -12.62 27.41 -16.03
C GLY A 370 -11.38 26.73 -15.44
N GLY A 371 -10.82 25.72 -16.12
CA GLY A 371 -9.65 24.97 -15.66
C GLY A 371 -9.95 23.82 -14.69
N GLU A 372 -11.23 23.50 -14.45
CA GLU A 372 -11.61 22.42 -13.54
C GLU A 372 -11.51 21.05 -14.23
N PRO A 373 -10.88 20.04 -13.60
CA PRO A 373 -10.80 18.70 -14.18
C PRO A 373 -12.19 18.08 -14.38
N LEU A 374 -12.45 17.58 -15.59
CA LEU A 374 -13.77 17.02 -15.93
C LEU A 374 -14.17 15.82 -15.06
N LEU A 375 -13.21 14.98 -14.64
CA LEU A 375 -13.53 13.84 -13.78
C LEU A 375 -13.85 14.23 -12.33
N ASP A 376 -13.34 15.36 -11.84
CA ASP A 376 -13.74 15.88 -10.53
C ASP A 376 -15.20 16.32 -10.56
N LEU A 377 -15.58 17.08 -11.59
CA LEU A 377 -16.96 17.51 -11.78
C LEU A 377 -17.91 16.33 -12.01
N ILE A 378 -17.52 15.32 -12.80
CA ILE A 378 -18.32 14.10 -12.97
C ILE A 378 -18.56 13.42 -11.63
N ALA A 379 -17.52 13.28 -10.80
CA ALA A 379 -17.63 12.60 -9.52
C ALA A 379 -18.45 13.41 -8.50
N GLU A 380 -18.33 14.74 -8.49
CA GLU A 380 -19.16 15.61 -7.67
C GLU A 380 -20.64 15.47 -8.04
N GLU A 381 -20.97 15.54 -9.32
CA GLU A 381 -22.37 15.43 -9.78
C GLU A 381 -22.95 14.01 -9.60
N GLU A 382 -22.13 12.96 -9.76
CA GLU A 382 -22.54 11.57 -9.42
C GLU A 382 -22.90 11.45 -7.93
N ARG A 383 -22.09 12.06 -7.04
CA ARG A 383 -22.35 12.07 -5.60
C ARG A 383 -23.65 12.80 -5.27
N GLU A 384 -23.84 14.00 -5.78
CA GLU A 384 -25.07 14.77 -5.54
C GLU A 384 -26.31 14.02 -6.03
N CYS A 385 -26.24 13.38 -7.21
CA CYS A 385 -27.32 12.52 -7.70
C CYS A 385 -27.63 11.36 -6.75
N ILE A 386 -26.61 10.68 -6.21
CA ILE A 386 -26.79 9.57 -5.24
C ILE A 386 -27.45 10.07 -3.96
N ILE A 387 -26.99 11.21 -3.40
CA ILE A 387 -27.53 11.79 -2.17
C ILE A 387 -29.00 12.17 -2.36
N ILE A 388 -29.33 12.88 -3.44
CA ILE A 388 -30.70 13.30 -3.72
C ILE A 388 -31.60 12.07 -3.95
N SER A 389 -31.13 11.08 -4.71
CA SER A 389 -31.87 9.84 -4.97
C SER A 389 -32.15 9.03 -3.70
N ALA A 390 -31.17 8.94 -2.79
CA ALA A 390 -31.37 8.30 -1.49
C ALA A 390 -32.46 9.02 -0.67
N ASN A 391 -32.44 10.36 -0.63
CA ASN A 391 -33.47 11.14 0.07
C ASN A 391 -34.85 10.96 -0.55
N ILE A 392 -34.95 10.98 -1.89
CA ILE A 392 -36.21 10.70 -2.62
C ILE A 392 -36.74 9.31 -2.24
N SER A 393 -35.86 8.31 -2.16
CA SER A 393 -36.24 6.93 -1.81
C SER A 393 -36.91 6.85 -0.43
N THR A 394 -36.43 7.61 0.55
CA THR A 394 -37.08 7.67 1.89
C THR A 394 -38.48 8.27 1.86
N PHE A 395 -38.78 9.17 0.92
CA PHE A 395 -40.13 9.71 0.74
C PHE A 395 -41.06 8.71 0.07
N TYR A 396 -40.56 7.93 -0.90
CA TYR A 396 -41.34 6.84 -1.49
C TYR A 396 -41.72 5.75 -0.48
N GLU A 397 -40.85 5.44 0.48
CA GLU A 397 -41.19 4.53 1.59
C GLU A 397 -42.38 5.06 2.40
N LYS A 398 -42.35 6.35 2.79
CA LYS A 398 -43.45 7.01 3.49
C LYS A 398 -44.74 7.09 2.66
N GLU A 399 -44.62 7.33 1.35
CA GLU A 399 -45.76 7.33 0.44
C GLU A 399 -46.45 5.97 0.42
N ASN A 400 -45.67 4.88 0.30
CA ASN A 400 -46.17 3.51 0.34
C ASN A 400 -46.84 3.15 1.68
N GLU A 401 -46.36 3.71 2.78
CA GLU A 401 -46.97 3.56 4.10
C GLU A 401 -48.19 4.46 4.33
N ASN A 402 -48.54 5.33 3.38
CA ASN A 402 -49.55 6.40 3.52
C ASN A 402 -49.27 7.35 4.71
N THR A 403 -48.00 7.58 5.02
CA THR A 403 -47.54 8.45 6.10
C THR A 403 -46.95 9.78 5.60
N LEU A 404 -46.84 9.95 4.29
CA LEU A 404 -46.30 11.15 3.65
C LEU A 404 -47.23 12.37 3.82
N THR A 405 -46.70 13.46 4.39
CA THR A 405 -47.43 14.72 4.56
C THR A 405 -47.39 15.59 3.30
N SER A 406 -48.25 16.62 3.23
CA SER A 406 -48.24 17.57 2.10
C SER A 406 -46.95 18.41 2.02
N GLU A 407 -46.31 18.68 3.16
CA GLU A 407 -45.00 19.36 3.20
C GLU A 407 -43.91 18.45 2.63
N GLU A 408 -43.89 17.18 3.03
CA GLU A 408 -42.95 16.20 2.51
C GLU A 408 -43.19 15.90 1.03
N GLN A 409 -44.44 15.90 0.56
CA GLN A 409 -44.75 15.81 -0.87
C GLN A 409 -44.14 16.96 -1.66
N THR A 410 -44.22 18.19 -1.12
CA THR A 410 -43.64 19.39 -1.75
C THR A 410 -42.11 19.28 -1.79
N GLU A 411 -41.50 18.83 -0.70
CA GLU A 411 -40.05 18.61 -0.63
C GLU A 411 -39.58 17.51 -1.58
N MET A 412 -40.32 16.40 -1.68
CA MET A 412 -40.04 15.33 -2.64
C MET A 412 -40.06 15.86 -4.09
N THR A 413 -41.04 16.69 -4.46
CA THR A 413 -41.05 17.35 -5.78
C THR A 413 -39.82 18.24 -5.99
N ARG A 414 -39.45 19.06 -5.00
CA ARG A 414 -38.25 19.90 -5.06
C ARG A 414 -36.97 19.07 -5.26
N LEU A 415 -36.87 17.93 -4.58
CA LEU A 415 -35.73 17.02 -4.72
C LEU A 415 -35.70 16.34 -6.09
N HIS A 416 -36.85 15.99 -6.67
CA HIS A 416 -36.91 15.49 -8.05
C HIS A 416 -36.40 16.53 -9.06
N ASP A 417 -36.86 17.78 -8.95
CA ASP A 417 -36.38 18.84 -9.84
C ASP A 417 -34.86 19.08 -9.69
N ALA A 418 -34.36 19.02 -8.44
CA ALA A 418 -32.93 19.10 -8.17
C ALA A 418 -32.15 17.91 -8.75
N TYR A 419 -32.68 16.69 -8.63
CA TYR A 419 -32.08 15.47 -9.18
C TYR A 419 -31.97 15.56 -10.71
N GLU A 420 -33.05 15.96 -11.40
CA GLU A 420 -33.05 16.13 -12.86
C GLU A 420 -32.06 17.19 -13.31
N GLY A 421 -31.97 18.32 -12.59
CA GLY A 421 -30.97 19.35 -12.86
C GLY A 421 -29.54 18.83 -12.71
N LYS A 422 -29.28 18.04 -11.67
CA LYS A 422 -27.96 17.43 -11.42
C LYS A 422 -27.62 16.34 -12.44
N LEU A 423 -28.60 15.54 -12.85
CA LEU A 423 -28.43 14.54 -13.89
C LEU A 423 -28.06 15.17 -15.23
N GLN A 424 -28.70 16.29 -15.61
CA GLN A 424 -28.34 17.02 -16.83
C GLN A 424 -26.92 17.58 -16.81
N LEU A 425 -26.46 18.12 -15.66
CA LEU A 425 -25.08 18.57 -15.49
C LEU A 425 -24.09 17.40 -15.63
N LEU A 426 -24.38 16.28 -14.97
CA LEU A 426 -23.58 15.07 -15.04
C LEU A 426 -23.45 14.55 -16.48
N GLU A 427 -24.56 14.48 -17.22
CA GLU A 427 -24.57 14.09 -18.63
C GLU A 427 -23.77 15.06 -19.50
N GLY A 428 -23.87 16.36 -19.24
CA GLY A 428 -23.07 17.40 -19.90
C GLY A 428 -21.58 17.21 -19.69
N HIS A 429 -21.15 16.95 -18.45
CA HIS A 429 -19.73 16.72 -18.12
C HIS A 429 -19.21 15.42 -18.72
N LYS A 430 -20.01 14.34 -18.70
CA LYS A 430 -19.68 13.07 -19.36
C LYS A 430 -19.53 13.24 -20.87
N LEU A 431 -20.44 13.97 -21.51
CA LEU A 431 -20.35 14.27 -22.93
C LEU A 431 -19.10 15.11 -23.26
N ALA A 432 -18.78 16.11 -22.45
CA ALA A 432 -17.57 16.91 -22.63
C ALA A 432 -16.30 16.06 -22.52
N PHE A 433 -16.24 15.14 -21.54
CA PHE A 433 -15.14 14.19 -21.40
C PHE A 433 -15.01 13.29 -22.65
N ASP A 434 -16.12 12.74 -23.13
CA ASP A 434 -16.15 11.88 -24.32
C ASP A 434 -15.70 12.63 -25.59
N GLN A 435 -16.09 13.90 -25.73
CA GLN A 435 -15.64 14.75 -26.84
C GLN A 435 -14.14 15.01 -26.79
N LYS A 436 -13.59 15.34 -25.62
CA LYS A 436 -12.14 15.53 -25.45
C LYS A 436 -11.38 14.27 -25.83
N LEU A 437 -11.86 13.13 -25.36
CA LEU A 437 -11.30 11.83 -25.67
C LEU A 437 -11.35 11.49 -27.17
N ALA A 438 -12.46 11.76 -27.85
CA ALA A 438 -12.57 11.53 -29.29
C ALA A 438 -11.54 12.33 -30.11
N THR A 439 -11.06 13.45 -29.56
CA THR A 439 -10.03 14.30 -30.15
C THR A 439 -8.64 14.12 -29.53
N LEU A 440 -8.46 13.14 -28.63
CA LEU A 440 -7.20 12.93 -27.93
C LEU A 440 -6.09 12.54 -28.92
N SER A 441 -5.07 13.38 -29.00
CA SER A 441 -3.92 13.13 -29.87
C SER A 441 -3.11 11.91 -29.37
N PRO A 442 -2.41 11.21 -30.27
CA PRO A 442 -1.45 10.16 -29.90
C PRO A 442 -0.44 10.62 -28.84
N ALA A 443 0.07 11.85 -28.97
CA ALA A 443 1.02 12.42 -28.01
C ALA A 443 0.41 12.55 -26.61
N ASN A 444 -0.83 13.06 -26.51
CA ASN A 444 -1.50 13.21 -25.22
C ASN A 444 -1.93 11.85 -24.63
N PHE A 445 -2.33 10.89 -25.46
CA PHE A 445 -2.54 9.51 -25.01
C PHE A 445 -1.27 8.93 -24.37
N MET A 446 -0.13 9.12 -25.03
CA MET A 446 1.16 8.66 -24.49
C MET A 446 1.59 9.40 -23.23
N LYS A 447 1.20 10.66 -23.02
CA LYS A 447 1.42 11.33 -21.72
C LYS A 447 0.73 10.58 -20.58
N VAL A 448 -0.52 10.16 -20.78
CA VAL A 448 -1.28 9.39 -19.76
C VAL A 448 -0.62 8.04 -19.51
N VAL A 449 -0.25 7.32 -20.58
CA VAL A 449 0.45 6.02 -20.48
C VAL A 449 1.77 6.15 -19.73
N ARG A 450 2.59 7.16 -20.04
CA ARG A 450 3.87 7.39 -19.35
C ARG A 450 3.70 7.86 -17.92
N ALA A 451 2.63 8.61 -17.59
CA ALA A 451 2.32 8.98 -16.21
C ALA A 451 2.03 7.76 -15.32
N MET A 452 1.61 6.65 -15.92
CA MET A 452 1.46 5.35 -15.26
C MET A 452 2.75 4.52 -15.27
N GLY A 453 3.87 5.08 -15.73
CA GLY A 453 5.20 4.48 -15.77
C GLY A 453 5.38 3.34 -16.77
N TYR A 454 4.58 3.29 -17.84
CA TYR A 454 4.86 2.44 -18.99
C TYR A 454 5.86 3.17 -19.90
N GLU A 455 6.95 2.48 -20.27
CA GLU A 455 8.03 3.01 -21.12
C GLU A 455 8.01 2.44 -22.52
#